data_AF-A0A3N4MN38-F1
#
_entry.id   AF-A0A3N4MN38-F1
#
_cell.length_a   1.000
_cell.length_b   1.000
_cell.length_c   1.000
_cell.angle_alpha   90.00
_cell.angle_beta   90.00
_cell.angle_gamma   90.00
#
_symmetry.space_group_name_H-M   'P 1'
#
loop_
_entity.id
_entity.type
_entity.pdbx_description
1 polymer ?
#
loop_
_entity_poly.entity_id
_entity_poly.type
_entity_poly.pdbx_seq_one_letter_code
_entity_poly.pdbx_strand_id
1 'polypeptide(L)'
;MPTPPLNIISPKLFPNETWNESEALGAMTWLWHQSASHRQVTIAEMMAYVLPVLKNGQFALFCKGTQPIGYISWAYFDEVAQAHYLQSDRYLRDNSDWNCGDNIWIIQWFAPLGHSHQMRSAVRQLFPNTTVRALYHKGADKGLRVLTFGA
;
A
#
# COMPACT_ATOMS: atom_id res chain seq x y z
N MET A 1 2.52 8.63 28.02
CA MET A 1 1.18 8.49 27.40
C MET A 1 1.17 7.21 26.58
N PRO A 2 0.19 6.30 26.71
CA PRO A 2 0.02 5.21 25.75
C PRO A 2 -0.18 5.81 24.35
N THR A 3 0.39 5.17 23.33
CA THR A 3 0.18 5.62 21.95
C THR A 3 -1.29 5.34 21.59
N PRO A 4 -2.05 6.32 21.07
CA PRO A 4 -3.43 6.07 20.69
C PRO A 4 -3.49 4.94 19.64
N PRO A 5 -4.51 4.07 19.71
CA PRO A 5 -4.66 3.00 18.73
C PRO A 5 -4.78 3.59 17.32
N LEU A 6 -4.27 2.86 16.33
CA LEU A 6 -4.40 3.27 14.94
C LEU A 6 -5.83 2.96 14.47
N ASN A 7 -6.50 3.96 13.92
CA ASN A 7 -7.71 3.76 13.13
C ASN A 7 -7.27 3.30 11.74
N ILE A 8 -7.81 2.21 11.23
CA ILE A 8 -7.41 1.63 9.94
C ILE A 8 -8.63 1.60 9.03
N ILE A 9 -8.52 2.23 7.86
CA ILE A 9 -9.53 2.13 6.80
C ILE A 9 -9.00 1.15 5.76
N SER A 10 -9.66 0.00 5.59
CA SER A 10 -9.22 -1.03 4.65
C SER A 10 -10.40 -1.82 4.08
N PRO A 11 -11.02 -1.36 2.99
CA PRO A 11 -12.28 -1.91 2.49
C PRO A 11 -12.24 -3.39 2.12
N LYS A 12 -11.12 -3.87 1.58
CA LYS A 12 -10.97 -5.29 1.22
C LYS A 12 -10.82 -6.20 2.43
N LEU A 13 -10.23 -5.72 3.54
CA LEU A 13 -10.03 -6.50 4.76
C LEU A 13 -11.20 -6.36 5.75
N PHE A 14 -11.87 -5.21 5.73
CA PHE A 14 -13.00 -4.88 6.60
C PHE A 14 -14.22 -4.48 5.74
N PRO A 15 -14.80 -5.42 4.96
CA PRO A 15 -15.86 -5.10 3.97
C PRO A 15 -17.17 -4.59 4.58
N ASN A 16 -17.35 -4.77 5.88
CA ASN A 16 -18.54 -4.32 6.62
C ASN A 16 -18.37 -2.91 7.22
N GLU A 17 -17.18 -2.32 7.14
CA GLU A 17 -16.94 -0.96 7.63
C GLU A 17 -17.30 0.07 6.56
N THR A 18 -18.02 1.12 6.96
CA THR A 18 -18.32 2.24 6.07
C THR A 18 -17.06 3.06 5.85
N TRP A 19 -16.79 3.40 4.59
CA TRP A 19 -15.73 4.30 4.18
C TRP A 19 -16.18 5.14 3.00
N ASN A 20 -15.48 6.25 2.77
CA ASN A 20 -15.74 7.15 1.65
C ASN A 20 -14.51 7.22 0.74
N GLU A 21 -14.70 6.95 -0.55
CA GLU A 21 -13.61 6.95 -1.52
C GLU A 21 -12.93 8.32 -1.65
N SER A 22 -13.71 9.40 -1.67
CA SER A 22 -13.20 10.77 -1.76
C SER A 22 -12.39 11.15 -0.53
N GLU A 23 -12.80 10.72 0.67
CA GLU A 23 -12.03 10.95 1.90
C GLU A 23 -10.71 10.18 1.90
N ALA A 24 -10.74 8.91 1.48
CA ALA A 24 -9.53 8.11 1.34
C ALA A 24 -8.57 8.71 0.30
N LEU A 25 -9.08 9.13 -0.86
CA LEU A 25 -8.30 9.79 -1.90
C LEU A 25 -7.71 11.12 -1.42
N GLY A 26 -8.49 11.94 -0.72
CA GLY A 26 -8.03 13.19 -0.12
C GLY A 26 -6.92 12.97 0.90
N ALA A 27 -7.07 11.96 1.77
CA ALA A 27 -6.06 11.59 2.76
C ALA A 27 -4.75 11.10 2.10
N MET A 28 -4.84 10.24 1.07
CA MET A 28 -3.67 9.81 0.31
C MET A 28 -3.00 10.99 -0.40
N THR A 29 -3.79 11.87 -1.02
CA THR A 29 -3.28 13.09 -1.68
C THR A 29 -2.51 13.97 -0.71
N TRP A 30 -3.07 14.19 0.47
CA TRP A 30 -2.41 14.95 1.54
C TRP A 30 -1.10 14.28 1.98
N LEU A 31 -1.09 12.97 2.18
CA LEU A 31 0.15 12.24 2.52
C LEU A 31 1.22 12.43 1.44
N TRP A 32 0.86 12.36 0.16
CA TRP A 32 1.81 12.58 -0.95
C TRP A 32 2.43 13.98 -0.89
N HIS A 33 1.63 15.00 -0.58
CA HIS A 33 2.11 16.36 -0.37
C HIS A 33 3.11 16.46 0.80
N GLN A 34 2.94 15.66 1.86
CA GLN A 34 3.88 15.64 2.99
C GLN A 34 5.23 14.99 2.69
N SER A 35 5.35 14.23 1.59
CA SER A 35 6.62 13.62 1.20
C SER A 35 7.48 14.57 0.38
N ALA A 36 8.66 14.94 0.87
CA ALA A 36 9.58 15.84 0.16
C ALA A 36 9.89 15.38 -1.29
N SER A 37 10.03 14.06 -1.51
CA SER A 37 10.29 13.47 -2.82
C SER A 37 9.06 13.35 -3.73
N HIS A 38 7.84 13.48 -3.21
CA HIS A 38 6.61 13.24 -3.98
C HIS A 38 5.69 14.47 -4.05
N ARG A 39 5.93 15.52 -3.26
CA ARG A 39 5.07 16.72 -3.20
C ARG A 39 4.95 17.52 -4.50
N GLN A 40 5.82 17.25 -5.48
CA GLN A 40 5.83 17.88 -6.80
C GLN A 40 5.33 16.94 -7.90
N VAL A 41 4.97 15.70 -7.56
CA VAL A 41 4.37 14.75 -8.52
C VAL A 41 3.02 15.30 -8.97
N THR A 42 2.74 15.21 -10.26
CA THR A 42 1.46 15.69 -10.79
C THR A 42 0.29 14.86 -10.26
N ILE A 43 -0.91 15.44 -10.19
CA ILE A 43 -2.11 14.69 -9.79
C ILE A 43 -2.30 13.48 -10.73
N ALA A 44 -2.12 13.66 -12.03
CA ALA A 44 -2.26 12.57 -13.00
C ALA A 44 -1.31 11.39 -12.71
N GLU A 45 -0.03 11.67 -12.44
CA GLU A 45 0.94 10.64 -12.09
C GLU A 45 0.60 9.96 -10.76
N MET A 46 0.19 10.69 -9.73
CA MET A 46 -0.23 10.10 -8.46
C MET A 46 -1.47 9.21 -8.65
N MET A 47 -2.46 9.67 -9.41
CA MET A 47 -3.69 8.95 -9.68
C MET A 47 -3.45 7.63 -10.42
N ALA A 48 -2.42 7.55 -11.27
CA ALA A 48 -2.02 6.30 -11.90
C ALA A 48 -1.62 5.20 -10.89
N TYR A 49 -1.18 5.55 -9.69
CA TYR A 49 -0.91 4.58 -8.61
C TYR A 49 -2.09 4.41 -7.66
N VAL A 50 -2.81 5.48 -7.35
CA VAL A 50 -3.85 5.48 -6.31
C VAL A 50 -5.17 4.92 -6.82
N LEU A 51 -5.58 5.23 -8.05
CA LEU A 51 -6.88 4.79 -8.60
C LEU A 51 -7.05 3.27 -8.66
N PRO A 52 -6.08 2.48 -9.17
CA PRO A 52 -6.25 1.03 -9.21
C PRO A 52 -6.44 0.42 -7.82
N VAL A 53 -5.75 0.98 -6.83
CA VAL A 53 -5.80 0.55 -5.44
C VAL A 53 -7.17 0.88 -4.82
N LEU A 54 -7.67 2.10 -5.01
CA LEU A 54 -9.00 2.51 -4.54
C LEU A 54 -10.09 1.66 -5.17
N LYS A 55 -10.05 1.46 -6.49
CA LYS A 55 -11.02 0.64 -7.24
C LYS A 55 -11.10 -0.80 -6.75
N ASN A 56 -9.97 -1.39 -6.36
CA ASN A 56 -9.93 -2.76 -5.82
C ASN A 56 -10.16 -2.82 -4.29
N GLY A 57 -10.21 -1.68 -3.61
CA GLY A 57 -10.26 -1.60 -2.14
C GLY A 57 -9.00 -2.13 -1.44
N GLN A 58 -7.90 -2.36 -2.18
CA GLN A 58 -6.70 -3.07 -1.72
C GLN A 58 -5.66 -2.12 -1.11
N PHE A 59 -6.11 -1.35 -0.13
CA PHE A 59 -5.26 -0.50 0.70
C PHE A 59 -5.60 -0.60 2.17
N ALA A 60 -4.66 -0.18 3.01
CA ALA A 60 -4.91 0.13 4.41
C ALA A 60 -4.38 1.54 4.67
N LEU A 61 -5.28 2.48 4.95
CA LEU A 61 -4.96 3.84 5.36
C LEU A 61 -4.91 3.87 6.89
N PHE A 62 -3.78 4.30 7.45
CA PHE A 62 -3.56 4.33 8.90
C PHE A 62 -3.74 5.77 9.40
N CYS A 63 -4.54 5.93 10.44
CA CYS A 63 -4.86 7.21 11.04
C CYS A 63 -4.59 7.20 12.56
N LYS A 64 -4.14 8.33 13.10
CA LYS A 64 -4.15 8.61 14.54
C LYS A 64 -5.26 9.61 14.82
N GLY A 65 -6.36 9.15 15.42
CA GLY A 65 -7.58 9.95 15.43
C GLY A 65 -8.05 10.20 14.00
N THR A 66 -8.16 11.47 13.61
CA THR A 66 -8.53 11.90 12.25
C THR A 66 -7.33 12.16 11.34
N GLN A 67 -6.10 12.12 11.85
CA GLN A 67 -4.90 12.45 11.09
C GLN A 67 -4.37 11.22 10.34
N PRO A 68 -4.36 11.19 8.98
CA PRO A 68 -3.66 10.15 8.24
C PRO A 68 -2.16 10.21 8.52
N ILE A 69 -1.56 9.05 8.79
CA ILE A 69 -0.12 8.91 9.10
C ILE A 69 0.67 8.16 8.02
N GLY A 70 -0.03 7.44 7.15
CA GLY A 70 0.54 6.66 6.07
C GLY A 70 -0.48 5.67 5.51
N TYR A 71 -0.12 4.99 4.43
CA TYR A 71 -0.92 3.90 3.88
C TYR A 71 -0.02 2.80 3.30
N ILE A 72 -0.59 1.61 3.15
CA ILE A 72 -0.05 0.58 2.27
C ILE A 72 -1.07 0.25 1.18
N SER A 73 -0.58 -0.26 0.06
CA SER A 73 -1.41 -0.94 -0.94
C SER A 73 -0.84 -2.29 -1.28
N TRP A 74 -1.69 -3.22 -1.72
CA TRP A 74 -1.25 -4.55 -2.10
C TRP A 74 -1.98 -5.07 -3.35
N ALA A 75 -1.42 -6.11 -3.94
CA ALA A 75 -2.02 -6.93 -4.97
C ALA A 75 -2.12 -8.38 -4.50
N TYR A 76 -3.10 -9.11 -5.02
CA TYR A 76 -3.17 -10.56 -4.97
C TYR A 76 -2.80 -11.12 -6.35
N PHE A 77 -1.63 -11.74 -6.46
CA PHE A 77 -1.12 -12.28 -7.70
C PHE A 77 -1.32 -13.79 -7.83
N ASP A 78 -1.64 -14.23 -9.03
CA ASP A 78 -1.32 -15.58 -9.48
C ASP A 78 0.18 -15.66 -9.86
N GLU A 79 0.63 -16.82 -10.35
CA GLU A 79 2.02 -17.02 -10.73
C GLU A 79 2.44 -16.17 -11.94
N VAL A 80 1.52 -15.94 -12.89
CA VAL A 80 1.77 -15.22 -14.15
C VAL A 80 1.95 -13.74 -13.88
N ALA A 81 1.00 -13.12 -13.17
CA ALA A 81 1.06 -11.72 -12.78
C ALA A 81 2.27 -11.44 -11.87
N GLN A 82 2.62 -12.37 -10.97
CA GLN A 82 3.82 -12.25 -10.15
C GLN A 82 5.09 -12.25 -11.01
N ALA A 83 5.20 -13.15 -11.99
CA ALA A 83 6.36 -13.21 -12.88
C ALA A 83 6.52 -11.92 -13.69
N HIS A 84 5.42 -11.37 -14.22
CA HIS A 84 5.46 -10.10 -14.95
C HIS A 84 5.81 -8.91 -14.04
N TYR A 85 5.22 -8.82 -12.85
CA TYR A 85 5.55 -7.78 -11.87
C TYR A 85 7.02 -7.78 -11.47
N LEU A 86 7.64 -8.97 -11.33
CA LEU A 86 9.06 -9.10 -11.03
C LEU A 86 9.97 -8.65 -12.18
N GLN A 87 9.50 -8.68 -13.42
CA GLN A 87 10.23 -8.15 -14.59
C GLN A 87 10.11 -6.63 -14.67
N SER A 88 8.94 -6.08 -14.36
CA SER A 88 8.67 -4.64 -14.42
C SER A 88 7.54 -4.25 -13.49
N ASP A 89 7.80 -3.32 -12.58
CA ASP A 89 6.78 -2.75 -11.68
C ASP A 89 5.72 -1.93 -12.41
N ARG A 90 6.00 -1.51 -13.66
CA ARG A 90 5.02 -0.89 -14.55
C ARG A 90 3.89 -1.83 -14.93
N TYR A 91 4.08 -3.14 -14.81
CA TYR A 91 3.06 -4.14 -15.12
C TYR A 91 1.71 -3.81 -14.47
N LEU A 92 1.71 -3.43 -13.20
CA LEU A 92 0.49 -3.09 -12.46
C LEU A 92 -0.18 -1.77 -12.87
N ARG A 93 0.55 -0.88 -13.55
CA ARG A 93 -0.04 0.36 -14.09
C ARG A 93 -0.75 0.10 -15.39
N ASP A 94 -0.19 -0.79 -16.19
CA ASP A 94 -0.64 -1.06 -17.55
C ASP A 94 -1.71 -2.18 -17.59
N ASN A 95 -1.83 -2.97 -16.50
CA ASN A 95 -2.73 -4.13 -16.41
C ASN A 95 -3.62 -4.08 -15.17
N SER A 96 -4.80 -4.71 -15.24
CA SER A 96 -5.81 -4.73 -14.16
C SER A 96 -5.63 -5.90 -13.17
N ASP A 97 -4.47 -6.57 -13.17
CA ASP A 97 -4.23 -7.83 -12.45
C ASP A 97 -3.90 -7.64 -10.96
N TRP A 98 -4.61 -6.72 -10.31
CA TRP A 98 -4.45 -6.44 -8.88
C TRP A 98 -5.02 -7.55 -7.99
N ASN A 99 -5.93 -8.38 -8.51
CA ASN A 99 -6.70 -9.35 -7.74
C ASN A 99 -6.93 -10.66 -8.54
N CYS A 100 -5.85 -11.31 -8.95
CA CYS A 100 -5.88 -12.47 -9.86
C CYS A 100 -5.47 -13.81 -9.20
N GLY A 101 -5.03 -13.81 -7.95
CA GLY A 101 -4.66 -15.05 -7.25
C GLY A 101 -4.63 -14.89 -5.74
N ASP A 102 -3.71 -15.58 -5.07
CA ASP A 102 -3.61 -15.63 -3.60
C ASP A 102 -2.29 -15.09 -3.04
N ASN A 103 -1.30 -14.80 -3.89
CA ASN A 103 0.00 -14.29 -3.43
C ASN A 103 -0.10 -12.80 -3.09
N ILE A 104 0.05 -12.46 -1.81
CA ILE A 104 -0.03 -11.07 -1.36
C ILE A 104 1.30 -10.36 -1.60
N TRP A 105 1.24 -9.24 -2.32
CA TRP A 105 2.38 -8.36 -2.57
C TRP A 105 2.07 -6.93 -2.16
N ILE A 106 2.82 -6.38 -1.21
CA ILE A 106 2.82 -4.94 -0.90
C ILE A 106 3.43 -4.21 -2.09
N ILE A 107 2.61 -3.37 -2.73
CA ILE A 107 2.99 -2.58 -3.90
C ILE A 107 3.47 -1.20 -3.47
N GLN A 108 2.79 -0.57 -2.51
CA GLN A 108 3.23 0.68 -1.92
C GLN A 108 3.30 0.58 -0.41
N TRP A 109 4.41 1.10 0.13
CA TRP A 109 4.58 1.39 1.54
C TRP A 109 4.84 2.88 1.70
N PHE A 110 3.83 3.65 2.11
CA PHE A 110 3.90 5.10 2.10
C PHE A 110 3.71 5.68 3.50
N ALA A 111 4.82 6.11 4.12
CA ALA A 111 4.86 6.57 5.52
C ALA A 111 5.66 7.88 5.65
N PRO A 112 5.23 8.98 4.99
CA PRO A 112 6.02 10.21 4.85
C PRO A 112 6.30 10.92 6.19
N LEU A 113 5.52 10.62 7.22
CA LEU A 113 5.62 11.22 8.55
C LEU A 113 6.48 10.40 9.54
N GLY A 114 7.22 9.40 9.06
CA GLY A 114 8.13 8.60 9.89
C GLY A 114 7.45 7.50 10.72
N HIS A 115 6.20 7.15 10.42
CA HIS A 115 5.42 6.16 11.18
C HIS A 115 5.57 4.70 10.71
N SER A 116 6.58 4.39 9.89
CA SER A 116 6.81 3.04 9.33
C SER A 116 6.85 1.93 10.39
N HIS A 117 7.45 2.15 11.56
CA HIS A 117 7.49 1.12 12.61
C HIS A 117 6.09 0.78 13.16
N GLN A 118 5.24 1.79 13.35
CA GLN A 118 3.87 1.61 13.83
C GLN A 118 3.02 0.91 12.78
N MET A 119 3.14 1.35 11.52
CA MET A 119 2.47 0.70 10.38
C MET A 119 2.90 -0.76 10.25
N ARG A 120 4.19 -1.09 10.42
CA ARG A 120 4.70 -2.48 10.39
C ARG A 120 4.04 -3.38 11.43
N SER A 121 3.82 -2.87 12.64
CA SER A 121 3.09 -3.63 13.66
C SER A 121 1.65 -3.89 13.24
N ALA A 122 0.96 -2.88 12.69
CA ALA A 122 -0.42 -3.02 12.24
C ALA A 122 -0.55 -3.96 11.03
N VAL A 123 0.32 -3.86 10.03
CA VAL A 123 0.31 -4.73 8.84
C VAL A 123 0.44 -6.21 9.20
N ARG A 124 1.25 -6.55 10.21
CA ARG A 124 1.33 -7.94 10.71
C ARG A 124 0.01 -8.46 11.28
N GLN A 125 -0.81 -7.58 11.85
CA GLN A 125 -2.13 -7.92 12.38
C GLN A 125 -3.18 -7.99 11.27
N LEU A 126 -3.02 -7.19 10.20
CA LEU A 126 -3.90 -7.20 9.03
C LEU A 126 -3.79 -8.48 8.19
N PHE A 127 -2.62 -9.12 8.19
CA PHE A 127 -2.35 -10.36 7.44
C PHE A 127 -1.83 -11.46 8.38
N PRO A 128 -2.66 -11.93 9.35
CA PRO A 128 -2.22 -12.90 10.33
C PRO A 128 -1.96 -14.26 9.67
N ASN A 129 -0.82 -14.87 9.99
CA ASN A 129 -0.41 -16.17 9.46
C ASN A 129 -0.32 -16.25 7.93
N THR A 130 -0.19 -15.12 7.24
CA THR A 130 -0.06 -15.06 5.78
C THR A 130 1.36 -14.67 5.38
N THR A 131 1.85 -15.28 4.30
CA THR A 131 3.07 -14.82 3.65
C THR A 131 2.75 -13.59 2.80
N VAL A 132 3.35 -12.46 3.15
CA VAL A 132 3.26 -11.20 2.43
C VAL A 132 4.64 -10.89 1.83
N ARG A 133 4.68 -10.48 0.56
CA ARG A 133 5.92 -10.13 -0.14
C ARG A 133 5.98 -8.66 -0.49
N ALA A 134 7.16 -8.12 -0.74
CA ALA A 134 7.34 -6.81 -1.34
C ALA A 134 8.58 -6.81 -2.21
N LEU A 135 8.60 -5.97 -3.25
CA LEU A 135 9.76 -5.77 -4.09
C LEU A 135 10.61 -4.61 -3.55
N TYR A 136 11.89 -4.84 -3.31
CA TYR A 136 12.83 -3.82 -2.86
C TYR A 136 13.47 -3.11 -4.07
N HIS A 137 13.10 -1.85 -4.28
CA HIS A 137 13.45 -1.06 -5.47
C HIS A 137 14.76 -0.26 -5.39
N LYS A 138 15.55 -0.31 -4.30
CA LYS A 138 16.89 0.32 -4.27
C LYS A 138 17.94 -0.55 -4.97
N GLY A 139 17.68 -0.81 -6.25
CA GLY A 139 18.47 -1.70 -7.11
C GLY A 139 19.79 -1.09 -7.59
N ALA A 140 19.95 0.24 -7.56
CA ALA A 140 21.16 0.91 -8.05
C ALA A 140 22.45 0.44 -7.35
N ASP A 141 22.37 -0.01 -6.08
CA ASP A 141 23.52 -0.48 -5.31
C ASP A 141 23.51 -2.00 -5.00
N LYS A 142 22.34 -2.68 -5.07
CA LYS A 142 22.14 -4.01 -4.46
C LYS A 142 21.27 -5.02 -5.24
N GLY A 143 20.77 -4.64 -6.42
CA GLY A 143 19.84 -5.44 -7.23
C GLY A 143 18.42 -5.53 -6.66
N LEU A 144 17.47 -6.01 -7.48
CA LEU A 144 16.10 -6.30 -7.06
C LEU A 144 16.11 -7.43 -6.02
N ARG A 145 15.36 -7.25 -4.92
CA ARG A 145 15.22 -8.28 -3.88
C ARG A 145 13.76 -8.44 -3.48
N VAL A 146 13.33 -9.68 -3.38
CA VAL A 146 12.03 -10.01 -2.80
C VAL A 146 12.17 -10.03 -1.29
N LEU A 147 11.44 -9.16 -0.62
CA LEU A 147 11.28 -9.20 0.83
C LEU A 147 10.09 -10.09 1.14
N THR A 148 10.27 -11.02 2.08
CA THR A 148 9.19 -11.89 2.55
C THR A 148 8.93 -11.58 4.02
N PHE A 149 7.65 -11.36 4.34
CA PHE A 149 7.14 -11.05 5.67
C PHE A 149 6.06 -12.09 5.97
N GLY A 150 6.31 -12.97 6.92
CA GLY A 150 5.34 -13.94 7.42
C GLY A 150 5.59 -14.14 8.91
N ALA A 151 4.60 -14.70 9.60
CA ALA A 151 4.85 -15.41 10.85
C ALA A 151 5.75 -16.61 10.56
#